data_AF-A0A9D0P0P5-F1
#
_entry.id   AF-A0A9D0P0P5-F1
#
_cell.length_a   1.000
_cell.length_b   1.000
_cell.length_c   1.000
_cell.angle_alpha   90.00
_cell.angle_beta   90.00
_cell.angle_gamma   90.00
#
_symmetry.space_group_name_H-M   'P 1'
#
loop_
_entity.id
_entity.type
_entity.pdbx_description
1 polymer ?
#
loop_
_entity_poly.entity_id
_entity_poly.type
_entity_poly.pdbx_seq_one_letter_code
_entity_poly.pdbx_strand_id
1 'polypeptide(L)'
;YDHAGAMRDMIPNHLLALLSVVAMEPANALDGESVRDEQAKILRTIQPFSPQQVLTETVRGQYGAGVLADGARTLAYRDEPRVAEGSSTETYVAMKLMIDSWRWAGVPFYLRTGKRMPGRYTEIAVQFKHAPNMMFRDSLVKRENVPPNTLVLRIQPNEGIGMEFNAKVPGPVPQISAVAMDFDYDRYFGNAPTTGYETLIYDCMMGDSTLFKRADVVEAGWSLVQPILDVWGALPPRDFPNYPAGSWGPAEADELLHREGRHWRTCGASG
;
A
#
# COMPACT_ATOMS: atom_id res chain seq x y z
N TYR A 1 -6.05 -18.00 -10.26
CA TYR A 1 -4.99 -17.03 -9.96
C TYR A 1 -3.96 -16.94 -11.10
N ASP A 2 -3.50 -18.06 -11.67
CA ASP A 2 -2.48 -18.08 -12.73
C ASP A 2 -2.87 -17.36 -14.05
N HIS A 3 -4.14 -16.96 -14.22
CA HIS A 3 -4.58 -16.12 -15.35
C HIS A 3 -4.84 -14.66 -14.95
N ALA A 4 -4.83 -14.35 -13.66
CA ALA A 4 -5.12 -13.01 -13.14
C ALA A 4 -3.83 -12.30 -12.72
N GLY A 5 -3.05 -12.95 -11.85
CA GLY A 5 -1.88 -12.36 -11.20
C GLY A 5 -2.24 -11.32 -10.13
N ALA A 6 -1.24 -10.87 -9.38
CA ALA A 6 -1.44 -9.88 -8.31
C ALA A 6 -1.92 -8.52 -8.87
N MET A 7 -1.52 -8.16 -10.09
CA MET A 7 -1.92 -6.90 -10.72
C MET A 7 -3.44 -6.84 -10.89
N ARG A 8 -4.06 -7.84 -11.54
CA ARG A 8 -5.51 -7.85 -11.83
C ARG A 8 -6.35 -8.14 -10.58
N ASP A 9 -5.85 -8.98 -9.69
CA ASP A 9 -6.56 -9.39 -8.48
C ASP A 9 -6.67 -8.23 -7.48
N MET A 10 -5.56 -7.53 -7.22
CA MET A 10 -5.44 -6.62 -6.07
C MET A 10 -5.43 -5.13 -6.42
N ILE A 11 -4.75 -4.72 -7.48
CA ILE A 11 -4.49 -3.28 -7.73
C ILE A 11 -5.77 -2.51 -8.07
N PRO A 12 -6.50 -2.81 -9.17
CA PRO A 12 -7.68 -2.02 -9.55
C PRO A 12 -8.82 -2.17 -8.53
N ASN A 13 -8.84 -3.28 -7.78
CA ASN A 13 -9.97 -3.61 -6.92
C ASN A 13 -9.80 -3.17 -5.47
N HIS A 14 -8.61 -3.29 -4.90
CA HIS A 14 -8.41 -3.06 -3.47
C HIS A 14 -7.52 -1.85 -3.24
N LEU A 15 -6.33 -1.80 -3.84
CA LEU A 15 -5.37 -0.74 -3.57
C LEU A 15 -5.80 0.61 -4.15
N LEU A 16 -6.36 0.64 -5.36
CA LEU A 16 -6.90 1.89 -5.93
C LEU A 16 -8.15 2.38 -5.18
N ALA A 17 -8.95 1.48 -4.61
CA ALA A 17 -10.07 1.87 -3.76
C ALA A 17 -9.57 2.58 -2.49
N LEU A 18 -8.60 2.00 -1.79
CA LEU A 18 -7.98 2.64 -0.61
C LEU A 18 -7.28 3.96 -0.98
N LEU A 19 -6.52 3.99 -2.08
CA LEU A 19 -5.88 5.20 -2.58
C LEU A 19 -6.91 6.29 -2.84
N SER A 20 -8.05 5.96 -3.48
CA SER A 20 -9.07 6.94 -3.81
C SER A 20 -9.66 7.60 -2.55
N VAL A 21 -9.92 6.83 -1.49
CA VAL A 21 -10.42 7.37 -0.22
C VAL A 21 -9.38 8.25 0.48
N VAL A 22 -8.10 7.87 0.43
CA VAL A 22 -7.01 8.63 1.05
C VAL A 22 -6.71 9.93 0.30
N ALA A 23 -6.80 9.90 -1.03
CA ALA A 23 -6.33 10.98 -1.90
C ALA A 23 -7.45 11.92 -2.38
N MET A 24 -8.73 11.54 -2.29
CA MET A 24 -9.85 12.37 -2.74
C MET A 24 -9.91 13.73 -2.02
N GLU A 25 -10.52 14.72 -2.67
CA GLU A 25 -10.87 15.96 -2.00
C GLU A 25 -12.05 15.74 -1.04
N PRO A 26 -12.24 16.62 -0.04
CA PRO A 26 -13.43 16.56 0.80
C PRO A 26 -14.71 16.60 -0.04
N ALA A 27 -15.55 15.58 0.11
CA ALA A 27 -16.85 15.53 -0.56
C ALA A 27 -17.79 16.63 0.00
N ASN A 28 -18.66 17.16 -0.86
CA ASN A 28 -19.62 18.21 -0.47
C ASN A 28 -20.70 17.70 0.50
N ALA A 29 -20.93 16.39 0.51
CA ALA A 29 -21.84 15.70 1.42
C ALA A 29 -21.36 14.26 1.63
N LEU A 30 -21.80 13.65 2.74
CA LEU A 30 -21.52 12.26 3.08
C LEU A 30 -22.65 11.36 2.52
N ASP A 31 -22.79 11.38 1.20
CA ASP A 31 -23.69 10.50 0.45
C ASP A 31 -22.90 9.77 -0.64
N GLY A 32 -23.46 8.66 -1.11
CA GLY A 32 -22.75 7.77 -2.03
C GLY A 32 -22.39 8.44 -3.36
N GLU A 33 -23.16 9.39 -3.88
CA GLU A 33 -22.83 10.07 -5.13
C GLU A 33 -21.66 11.04 -4.93
N SER A 34 -21.75 11.92 -3.93
CA SER A 34 -20.72 12.90 -3.60
C SER A 34 -19.35 12.25 -3.32
N VAL A 35 -19.33 11.14 -2.58
CA VAL A 35 -18.09 10.41 -2.26
C VAL A 35 -17.50 9.76 -3.51
N ARG A 36 -18.33 9.10 -4.32
CA ARG A 36 -17.85 8.39 -5.52
C ARG A 36 -17.41 9.35 -6.62
N ASP A 37 -17.99 10.55 -6.70
CA ASP A 37 -17.52 11.60 -7.61
C ASP A 37 -16.08 12.03 -7.29
N GLU A 38 -15.76 12.24 -6.01
CA GLU A 38 -14.41 12.62 -5.60
C GLU A 38 -13.41 11.46 -5.74
N GLN A 39 -13.84 10.21 -5.51
CA GLN A 39 -13.04 9.01 -5.82
C GLN A 39 -12.75 8.88 -7.32
N ALA A 40 -13.76 9.03 -8.17
CA ALA A 40 -13.58 8.92 -9.61
C ALA A 40 -12.70 10.05 -10.16
N LYS A 41 -12.87 11.28 -9.62
CA LYS A 41 -12.06 12.44 -9.95
C LYS A 41 -10.59 12.21 -9.61
N ILE A 42 -10.27 11.72 -8.41
CA ILE A 42 -8.86 11.51 -8.04
C ILE A 42 -8.20 10.42 -8.88
N LEU A 43 -8.89 9.32 -9.17
CA LEU A 43 -8.34 8.25 -10.01
C LEU A 43 -8.03 8.72 -11.44
N ARG A 44 -8.88 9.60 -12.02
CA ARG A 44 -8.64 10.21 -13.34
C ARG A 44 -7.45 11.16 -13.38
N THR A 45 -6.97 11.63 -12.23
CA THR A 45 -5.79 12.50 -12.13
C THR A 45 -4.49 11.73 -11.91
N ILE A 46 -4.54 10.40 -11.81
CA ILE A 46 -3.31 9.60 -11.76
C ILE A 46 -2.62 9.67 -13.12
N GLN A 47 -1.33 10.01 -13.12
CA GLN A 47 -0.54 10.07 -14.34
C GLN A 47 -0.49 8.70 -15.01
N PRO A 48 -0.83 8.59 -16.31
CA PRO A 48 -0.71 7.34 -17.05
C PRO A 48 0.76 6.97 -17.24
N PHE A 49 1.05 5.66 -17.24
CA PHE A 49 2.41 5.17 -17.47
C PHE A 49 2.76 5.19 -18.96
N SER A 50 3.88 5.83 -19.30
CA SER A 50 4.60 5.50 -20.54
C SER A 50 5.24 4.11 -20.44
N PRO A 51 5.54 3.44 -21.56
CA PRO A 51 6.21 2.14 -21.55
C PRO A 51 7.54 2.14 -20.76
N GLN A 52 8.29 3.25 -20.81
CA GLN A 52 9.53 3.41 -20.06
C GLN A 52 9.26 3.52 -18.55
N GLN A 53 8.25 4.29 -18.14
CA GLN A 53 7.86 4.38 -16.74
C GLN A 53 7.36 3.05 -16.19
N VAL A 54 6.71 2.21 -17.01
CA VAL A 54 6.35 0.85 -16.56
C VAL A 54 7.61 0.09 -16.12
N LEU A 55 8.72 0.21 -16.86
CA LEU A 55 9.96 -0.50 -16.54
C LEU A 55 10.71 0.10 -15.33
N THR A 56 10.54 1.39 -15.03
CA THR A 56 11.29 2.06 -13.95
C THR A 56 10.49 2.24 -12.66
N GLU A 57 9.17 2.41 -12.77
CA GLU A 57 8.27 2.78 -11.68
C GLU A 57 7.34 1.64 -11.23
N THR A 58 7.43 0.47 -11.87
CA THR A 58 6.70 -0.74 -11.47
C THR A 58 7.65 -1.91 -11.30
N VAL A 59 7.31 -2.78 -10.35
CA VAL A 59 8.04 -3.99 -10.01
C VAL A 59 7.04 -5.12 -9.94
N ARG A 60 7.38 -6.25 -10.54
CA ARG A 60 6.66 -7.51 -10.38
C ARG A 60 7.58 -8.56 -9.77
N GLY A 61 6.99 -9.48 -9.02
CA GLY A 61 7.72 -10.60 -8.47
C GLY A 61 6.92 -11.88 -8.49
N GLN A 62 7.62 -13.00 -8.39
CA GLN A 62 7.04 -14.33 -8.19
C GLN A 62 7.78 -15.05 -7.07
N TYR A 63 7.04 -15.57 -6.09
CA TYR A 63 7.67 -16.22 -4.94
C TYR A 63 8.33 -17.54 -5.33
N GLY A 64 9.55 -17.73 -4.85
CA GLY A 64 10.25 -19.00 -4.82
C GLY A 64 9.94 -19.78 -3.55
N ALA A 65 10.57 -20.94 -3.41
CA ALA A 65 10.49 -21.71 -2.17
C ALA A 65 11.05 -20.90 -1.00
N GLY A 66 10.53 -21.14 0.19
CA GLY A 66 10.92 -20.38 1.38
C GLY A 66 10.27 -20.88 2.66
N VAL A 67 10.43 -20.11 3.73
CA VAL A 67 9.93 -20.44 5.07
C VAL A 67 9.10 -19.27 5.56
N LEU A 68 7.84 -19.52 5.93
CA LEU A 68 6.94 -18.51 6.48
C LEU A 68 7.27 -18.21 7.95
N ALA A 69 6.67 -17.16 8.51
CA ALA A 69 6.92 -16.73 9.89
C ALA A 69 6.56 -17.79 10.95
N ASP A 70 5.67 -18.73 10.63
CA ASP A 70 5.29 -19.88 11.47
C ASP A 70 6.25 -21.08 11.33
N GLY A 71 7.29 -20.97 10.52
CA GLY A 71 8.24 -22.05 10.22
C GLY A 71 7.81 -23.01 9.12
N ALA A 72 6.62 -22.83 8.51
CA ALA A 72 6.15 -23.69 7.44
C ALA A 72 6.96 -23.48 6.15
N ARG A 73 7.46 -24.58 5.58
CA ARG A 73 8.11 -24.58 4.27
C ARG A 73 7.05 -24.47 3.18
N THR A 74 7.29 -23.60 2.21
CA THR A 74 6.41 -23.38 1.06
C THR A 74 7.15 -23.70 -0.23
N LEU A 75 6.44 -24.32 -1.18
CA LEU A 75 6.93 -24.55 -2.54
C LEU A 75 7.13 -23.23 -3.30
N ALA A 76 7.89 -23.25 -4.40
CA ALA A 76 7.89 -22.12 -5.32
C ALA A 76 6.55 -22.04 -6.05
N TYR A 77 6.17 -20.86 -6.55
CA TYR A 77 4.88 -20.68 -7.22
C TYR A 77 4.67 -21.64 -8.41
N ARG A 78 5.72 -21.87 -9.21
CA ARG A 78 5.72 -22.78 -10.37
C ARG A 78 5.58 -24.26 -10.01
N ASP A 79 5.86 -24.61 -8.75
CA ASP A 79 5.74 -25.98 -8.24
C ASP A 79 4.37 -26.22 -7.57
N GLU A 80 3.52 -25.19 -7.48
CA GLU A 80 2.19 -25.31 -6.87
C GLU A 80 1.23 -26.11 -7.78
N PRO A 81 0.30 -26.89 -7.20
CA PRO A 81 -0.67 -27.63 -7.99
C PRO A 81 -1.52 -26.70 -8.88
N ARG A 82 -1.62 -27.04 -10.17
CA ARG A 82 -2.39 -26.30 -11.19
C ARG A 82 -1.76 -24.94 -11.60
N VAL A 83 -0.46 -24.77 -11.38
CA VAL A 83 0.33 -23.68 -11.98
C VAL A 83 1.18 -24.25 -13.11
N ALA A 84 1.32 -23.52 -14.22
CA ALA A 84 2.21 -23.94 -15.30
C ALA A 84 3.68 -23.83 -14.87
N GLU A 85 4.51 -24.83 -15.19
CA GLU A 85 5.95 -24.84 -14.85
C GLU A 85 6.69 -23.59 -15.37
N GLY A 86 6.26 -23.05 -16.52
CA GLY A 86 6.80 -21.84 -17.13
C GLY A 86 6.03 -20.55 -16.79
N SER A 87 5.19 -20.55 -15.76
CA SER A 87 4.31 -19.41 -15.48
C SER A 87 5.10 -18.11 -15.28
N SER A 88 4.66 -17.07 -15.97
CA SER A 88 5.15 -15.69 -15.84
C SER A 88 4.24 -14.83 -14.97
N THR A 89 3.23 -15.43 -14.34
CA THR A 89 2.25 -14.73 -13.52
C THR A 89 2.89 -14.18 -12.26
N GLU A 90 2.69 -12.90 -12.01
CA GLU A 90 3.20 -12.23 -10.83
C GLU A 90 2.38 -12.57 -9.57
N THR A 91 3.07 -12.84 -8.48
CA THR A 91 2.51 -13.01 -7.14
C THR A 91 2.78 -11.81 -6.24
N TYR A 92 3.54 -10.83 -6.73
CA TYR A 92 3.88 -9.57 -6.08
C TYR A 92 3.85 -8.44 -7.09
N VAL A 93 3.36 -7.28 -6.69
CA VAL A 93 3.44 -6.02 -7.43
C VAL A 93 3.83 -4.90 -6.46
N ALA A 94 4.77 -4.06 -6.87
CA ALA A 94 4.97 -2.73 -6.30
C ALA A 94 4.97 -1.68 -7.41
N MET A 95 4.46 -0.49 -7.13
CA MET A 95 4.44 0.60 -8.10
C MET A 95 4.44 1.97 -7.44
N LYS A 96 5.00 2.95 -8.15
CA LYS A 96 4.94 4.36 -7.80
C LYS A 96 3.94 5.06 -8.72
N LEU A 97 3.04 5.83 -8.12
CA LEU A 97 2.04 6.66 -8.79
C LEU A 97 2.29 8.13 -8.47
N MET A 98 2.01 8.98 -9.46
CA MET A 98 1.94 10.42 -9.29
C MET A 98 0.51 10.89 -9.58
N ILE A 99 0.03 11.84 -8.79
CA ILE A 99 -1.34 12.38 -8.91
C ILE A 99 -1.24 13.85 -9.30
N ASP A 100 -1.84 14.20 -10.43
CA ASP A 100 -1.93 15.56 -10.95
C ASP A 100 -3.08 16.33 -10.30
N SER A 101 -2.90 16.64 -9.01
CA SER A 101 -3.78 17.55 -8.28
C SER A 101 -2.97 18.59 -7.52
N TRP A 102 -3.61 19.71 -7.19
CA TRP A 102 -2.95 20.77 -6.42
C TRP A 102 -2.50 20.29 -5.03
N ARG A 103 -3.31 19.43 -4.38
CA ARG A 103 -3.03 18.83 -3.08
C ARG A 103 -1.84 17.87 -3.12
N TRP A 104 -1.71 17.08 -4.19
CA TRP A 104 -0.75 15.98 -4.28
C TRP A 104 0.44 16.26 -5.20
N ALA A 105 0.58 17.50 -5.67
CA ALA A 105 1.71 17.91 -6.50
C ALA A 105 3.06 17.54 -5.87
N GLY A 106 3.82 16.69 -6.56
CA GLY A 106 5.14 16.23 -6.13
C GLY A 106 5.14 15.23 -4.96
N VAL A 107 3.99 14.68 -4.58
CA VAL A 107 3.88 13.62 -3.56
C VAL A 107 3.73 12.26 -4.24
N PRO A 108 4.74 11.36 -4.14
CA PRO A 108 4.62 10.02 -4.70
C PRO A 108 3.73 9.12 -3.84
N PHE A 109 2.92 8.30 -4.49
CA PHE A 109 2.14 7.24 -3.86
C PHE A 109 2.77 5.89 -4.19
N TYR A 110 3.15 5.14 -3.17
CA TYR A 110 3.71 3.80 -3.35
C TYR A 110 2.66 2.75 -2.97
N LEU A 111 2.37 1.86 -3.90
CA LEU A 111 1.47 0.73 -3.71
C LEU A 111 2.29 -0.55 -3.74
N ARG A 112 2.04 -1.48 -2.82
CA ARG A 112 2.56 -2.84 -2.90
C ARG A 112 1.57 -3.88 -2.43
N THR A 113 1.60 -5.04 -3.04
CA THR A 113 0.80 -6.20 -2.68
C THR A 113 1.55 -7.46 -3.05
N GLY A 114 1.41 -8.53 -2.26
CA GLY A 114 2.11 -9.77 -2.52
C GLY A 114 1.53 -10.96 -1.77
N LYS A 115 1.74 -12.14 -2.33
CA LYS A 115 1.46 -13.43 -1.68
C LYS A 115 2.73 -14.01 -1.08
N ARG A 116 2.54 -14.88 -0.07
CA ARG A 116 3.62 -15.52 0.70
C ARG A 116 4.59 -14.50 1.30
N MET A 117 4.05 -13.38 1.76
CA MET A 117 4.74 -12.35 2.53
C MET A 117 4.89 -12.79 4.00
N PRO A 118 5.66 -12.09 4.85
CA PRO A 118 5.92 -12.54 6.22
C PRO A 118 4.67 -12.58 7.11
N GLY A 119 3.64 -11.81 6.75
CA GLY A 119 2.33 -11.86 7.37
C GLY A 119 1.25 -11.25 6.48
N ARG A 120 0.00 -11.41 6.89
CA ARG A 120 -1.15 -10.81 6.21
C ARG A 120 -1.38 -9.42 6.81
N TYR A 121 -1.16 -8.38 6.03
CA TYR A 121 -1.37 -6.99 6.44
C TYR A 121 -2.04 -6.18 5.33
N THR A 122 -2.92 -5.28 5.72
CA THR A 122 -3.52 -4.22 4.91
C THR A 122 -3.39 -2.94 5.70
N GLU A 123 -2.48 -2.07 5.28
CA GLU A 123 -2.12 -0.85 5.99
C GLU A 123 -1.94 0.31 5.00
N ILE A 124 -2.25 1.52 5.45
CA ILE A 124 -1.90 2.77 4.77
C ILE A 124 -0.91 3.51 5.67
N ALA A 125 0.27 3.82 5.16
CA ALA A 125 1.28 4.60 5.88
C ALA A 125 1.48 5.97 5.20
N VAL A 126 1.24 7.04 5.94
CA VAL A 126 1.48 8.43 5.52
C VAL A 126 2.72 8.93 6.24
N GLN A 127 3.82 9.07 5.49
CA GLN A 127 5.08 9.61 5.99
C GLN A 127 5.12 11.13 5.77
N PHE A 128 5.25 11.90 6.85
CA PHE A 128 5.33 13.35 6.79
C PHE A 128 6.74 13.83 6.42
N LYS A 129 6.82 14.99 5.76
CA LYS A 129 8.10 15.67 5.57
C LYS A 129 8.66 16.10 6.93
N HIS A 130 9.99 16.13 7.07
CA HIS A 130 10.61 16.74 8.25
C HIS A 130 10.17 18.20 8.41
N ALA A 131 10.00 18.63 9.66
CA ALA A 131 9.75 20.03 9.97
C ALA A 131 10.89 20.92 9.39
N PRO A 132 10.56 22.05 8.74
CA PRO A 132 11.55 22.89 8.06
C PRO A 132 12.57 23.50 9.04
N ASN A 133 12.12 23.86 10.25
CA ASN A 133 12.97 24.41 11.31
C ASN A 133 12.93 23.49 12.54
N MET A 134 13.94 22.64 12.71
CA MET A 134 14.17 21.99 14.00
C MET A 134 14.87 23.00 14.92
N MET A 135 14.19 23.41 16.01
CA MET A 135 14.75 24.35 17.00
C MET A 135 15.93 23.77 17.78
N PHE A 136 16.20 22.47 17.63
CA PHE A 136 17.25 21.72 18.31
C PHE A 136 18.61 21.80 17.61
N ARG A 137 18.99 22.99 17.12
CA ARG A 137 20.25 23.20 16.37
C ARG A 137 21.50 22.81 17.16
N ASP A 138 21.44 22.95 18.49
CA ASP A 138 22.53 22.60 19.42
C ASP A 138 22.37 21.21 20.07
N SER A 139 21.35 20.44 19.67
CA SER A 139 21.25 19.04 20.13
C SER A 139 22.25 18.17 19.36
N LEU A 140 22.76 17.11 20.00
CA LEU A 140 23.62 16.11 19.37
C LEU A 140 22.94 15.34 18.22
N VAL A 141 21.64 15.56 18.01
CA VAL A 141 20.84 14.86 17.01
C VAL A 141 20.77 15.72 15.74
N LYS A 142 21.54 15.33 14.73
CA LYS A 142 21.42 15.92 13.39
C LYS A 142 20.01 15.66 12.82
N ARG A 143 19.50 16.57 12.00
CA ARG A 143 18.19 16.43 11.32
C ARG A 143 18.01 15.08 10.61
N GLU A 144 19.08 14.61 9.98
CA GLU A 144 19.19 13.34 9.27
C GLU A 144 19.03 12.10 10.18
N ASN A 145 19.21 12.27 11.50
CA ASN A 145 19.04 11.21 12.51
C ASN A 145 17.67 11.25 13.19
N VAL A 146 16.82 12.24 12.89
CA VAL A 146 15.46 12.32 13.43
C VAL A 146 14.52 11.65 12.44
N PRO A 147 13.87 10.53 12.77
CA PRO A 147 12.94 9.88 11.83
C PRO A 147 11.74 10.79 11.51
N PRO A 148 11.21 10.75 10.28
CA PRO A 148 9.99 11.49 9.94
C PRO A 148 8.79 10.95 10.73
N ASN A 149 7.83 11.83 11.02
CA ASN A 149 6.57 11.39 11.62
C ASN A 149 5.82 10.49 10.63
N THR A 150 5.10 9.49 11.15
CA THR A 150 4.33 8.55 10.33
C THR A 150 2.95 8.34 10.93
N LEU A 151 1.91 8.43 10.12
CA LEU A 151 0.55 8.00 10.47
C LEU A 151 0.27 6.65 9.79
N VAL A 152 -0.16 5.66 10.54
CA VAL A 152 -0.45 4.31 10.06
C VAL A 152 -1.92 4.00 10.32
N LEU A 153 -2.67 3.73 9.26
CA LEU A 153 -4.03 3.22 9.33
C LEU A 153 -3.96 1.70 9.10
N ARG A 154 -4.30 0.91 10.13
CA ARG A 154 -4.38 -0.54 10.04
C ARG A 154 -5.80 -0.94 9.67
N ILE A 155 -5.94 -1.56 8.51
CA ILE A 155 -7.23 -2.05 8.00
C ILE A 155 -7.42 -3.52 8.34
N GLN A 156 -6.36 -4.33 8.30
CA GLN A 156 -6.38 -5.71 8.76
C GLN A 156 -4.95 -6.26 8.91
N PRO A 157 -4.64 -7.10 9.91
CA PRO A 157 -5.40 -7.35 11.14
C PRO A 157 -5.27 -6.16 12.12
N ASN A 158 -5.96 -6.27 13.25
CA ASN A 158 -5.87 -5.33 14.38
C ASN A 158 -6.18 -3.89 13.92
N GLU A 159 -7.43 -3.72 13.49
CA GLU A 159 -7.98 -2.47 13.00
C GLU A 159 -7.66 -1.33 13.98
N GLY A 160 -7.08 -0.25 13.48
CA GLY A 160 -6.57 0.78 14.37
C GLY A 160 -5.82 1.90 13.67
N ILE A 161 -5.34 2.84 14.48
CA ILE A 161 -4.55 3.99 14.03
C ILE A 161 -3.34 4.16 14.93
N GLY A 162 -2.17 4.22 14.31
CA GLY A 162 -0.89 4.48 14.98
C GLY A 162 -0.28 5.78 14.48
N MET A 163 0.33 6.56 15.36
CA MET A 163 1.10 7.74 14.99
C MET A 163 2.48 7.70 15.67
N GLU A 164 3.52 7.66 14.86
CA GLU A 164 4.91 7.78 15.31
C GLU A 164 5.38 9.23 15.12
N PHE A 165 5.89 9.83 16.19
CA PHE A 165 6.40 11.19 16.19
C PHE A 165 7.53 11.36 17.19
N ASN A 166 8.17 12.52 17.14
CA ASN A 166 9.35 12.79 17.94
C ASN A 166 8.99 13.63 19.18
N ALA A 167 9.45 13.21 20.36
CA ALA A 167 9.25 13.92 21.62
C ALA A 167 10.57 14.08 22.39
N LYS A 168 10.63 15.12 23.25
CA LYS A 168 11.78 15.31 24.16
C LYS A 168 11.79 14.19 25.20
N VAL A 169 12.93 13.53 25.36
CA VAL A 169 13.16 12.59 26.46
C VAL A 169 13.12 13.38 27.79
N PRO A 170 12.32 12.96 28.79
CA PRO A 170 12.32 13.59 30.10
C PRO A 170 13.73 13.62 30.70
N GLY A 171 14.23 14.83 30.99
CA GLY A 171 15.58 15.01 31.51
C GLY A 171 16.17 16.41 31.26
N PRO A 172 17.37 16.66 31.83
CA PRO A 172 18.07 17.93 31.69
C PRO A 172 18.70 18.10 30.30
N VAL A 173 19.03 16.98 29.63
CA VAL A 173 19.65 16.99 28.29
C VAL A 173 18.56 17.16 27.22
N PRO A 174 18.75 18.05 26.23
CA PRO A 174 17.83 18.20 25.10
C PRO A 174 18.04 17.06 24.10
N GLN A 175 17.50 15.88 24.44
CA GLN A 175 17.48 14.70 23.59
C GLN A 175 16.06 14.42 23.11
N ILE A 176 15.95 13.96 21.86
CA ILE A 176 14.68 13.59 21.22
C ILE A 176 14.68 12.08 21.01
N SER A 177 13.51 11.46 21.17
CA SER A 177 13.25 10.07 20.79
C SER A 177 11.96 9.98 20.00
N ALA A 178 11.88 8.98 19.12
CA ALA A 178 10.61 8.56 18.56
C ALA A 178 9.73 7.98 19.68
N VAL A 179 8.46 8.35 19.67
CA VAL A 179 7.39 7.84 20.53
C VAL A 179 6.17 7.51 19.66
N ALA A 180 5.32 6.62 20.13
CA ALA A 180 4.12 6.19 19.42
C ALA A 180 2.86 6.49 20.24
N MET A 181 1.81 6.95 19.56
CA MET A 181 0.43 6.84 20.02
C MET A 181 -0.23 5.71 19.22
N ASP A 182 -1.00 4.87 19.90
CA ASP A 182 -1.66 3.74 19.27
C ASP A 182 -3.09 3.58 19.78
N PHE A 183 -4.01 3.42 18.83
CA PHE A 183 -5.41 3.09 19.07
C PHE A 183 -5.74 1.80 18.33
N ASP A 184 -6.39 0.88 19.04
CA ASP A 184 -6.74 -0.45 18.56
C ASP A 184 -8.23 -0.72 18.87
N TYR A 185 -8.99 -1.11 17.85
CA TYR A 185 -10.43 -1.34 17.96
C TYR A 185 -10.77 -2.51 18.87
N ASP A 186 -10.03 -3.62 18.79
CA ASP A 186 -10.27 -4.82 19.59
C ASP A 186 -10.03 -4.52 21.07
N ARG A 187 -8.91 -3.85 21.38
CA ARG A 187 -8.58 -3.44 22.75
C ARG A 187 -9.59 -2.45 23.35
N TYR A 188 -10.10 -1.51 22.56
CA TYR A 188 -10.95 -0.44 23.07
C TYR A 188 -12.44 -0.81 23.11
N PHE A 189 -12.95 -1.47 22.06
CA PHE A 189 -14.36 -1.78 21.93
C PHE A 189 -14.70 -3.26 22.20
N GLY A 190 -13.71 -4.16 22.24
CA GLY A 190 -13.91 -5.59 22.52
C GLY A 190 -14.80 -6.31 21.51
N ASN A 191 -15.05 -5.71 20.34
CA ASN A 191 -15.95 -6.23 19.33
C ASN A 191 -15.18 -6.95 18.24
N ALA A 192 -15.61 -8.18 17.94
CA ALA A 192 -15.20 -8.89 16.73
C ALA A 192 -15.70 -8.10 15.51
N PRO A 193 -14.83 -7.75 14.54
CA PRO A 193 -15.26 -7.08 13.33
C PRO A 193 -16.34 -7.94 12.63
N THR A 194 -17.45 -7.30 12.27
CA THR A 194 -18.47 -7.93 11.43
C THR A 194 -17.80 -8.39 10.14
N THR A 195 -18.25 -9.53 9.60
CA THR A 195 -17.79 -9.93 8.27
C THR A 195 -18.24 -8.81 7.32
N GLY A 196 -17.33 -8.15 6.60
CA GLY A 196 -17.66 -6.92 5.83
C GLY A 196 -18.88 -7.06 4.89
N TYR A 197 -19.27 -8.29 4.55
CA TYR A 197 -20.50 -8.62 3.83
C TYR A 197 -21.79 -8.23 4.57
N GLU A 198 -21.86 -8.32 5.89
CA GLU A 198 -23.05 -7.93 6.66
C GLU A 198 -23.39 -6.46 6.44
N THR A 199 -22.37 -5.60 6.47
CA THR A 199 -22.51 -4.16 6.18
C THR A 199 -22.96 -3.94 4.74
N LEU A 200 -22.32 -4.59 3.77
CA LEU A 200 -22.70 -4.44 2.35
C LEU A 200 -24.13 -4.92 2.06
N ILE A 201 -24.57 -6.01 2.68
CA ILE A 201 -25.94 -6.51 2.53
C ILE A 201 -26.94 -5.51 3.13
N TYR A 202 -26.64 -4.99 4.32
CA TYR A 202 -27.46 -3.96 4.96
C TYR A 202 -27.56 -2.69 4.10
N ASP A 203 -26.44 -2.18 3.61
CA ASP A 203 -26.38 -0.98 2.77
C ASP A 203 -27.21 -1.17 1.48
N CYS A 204 -27.13 -2.36 0.87
CA CYS A 204 -27.95 -2.73 -0.29
C CYS A 204 -29.46 -2.67 0.03
N MET A 205 -29.89 -3.15 1.21
CA MET A 205 -31.28 -3.05 1.65
C MET A 205 -31.72 -1.61 1.91
N MET A 206 -30.80 -0.77 2.38
CA MET A 206 -31.04 0.65 2.67
C MET A 206 -30.90 1.56 1.45
N GLY A 207 -30.43 1.04 0.32
CA GLY A 207 -30.15 1.83 -0.89
C GLY A 207 -28.92 2.73 -0.76
N ASP A 208 -28.04 2.48 0.22
CA ASP A 208 -26.78 3.20 0.37
C ASP A 208 -25.73 2.60 -0.59
N SER A 209 -25.21 3.45 -1.47
CA SER A 209 -24.24 3.05 -2.49
C SER A 209 -22.82 3.53 -2.20
N THR A 210 -22.58 4.10 -1.01
CA THR A 210 -21.28 4.70 -0.61
C THR A 210 -20.14 3.69 -0.63
N LEU A 211 -20.38 2.45 -0.18
CA LEU A 211 -19.37 1.39 -0.17
C LEU A 211 -19.31 0.57 -1.47
N PHE A 212 -20.10 0.93 -2.48
CA PHE A 212 -20.17 0.22 -3.76
C PHE A 212 -19.45 0.99 -4.87
N LYS A 213 -18.64 0.26 -5.65
CA LYS A 213 -17.94 0.86 -6.78
C LYS A 213 -18.89 1.23 -7.90
N ARG A 214 -18.78 2.46 -8.38
CA ARG A 214 -19.44 2.92 -9.61
C ARG A 214 -18.60 2.54 -10.83
N ALA A 215 -19.26 2.39 -11.98
CA ALA A 215 -18.62 1.91 -13.22
C ALA A 215 -17.40 2.76 -13.62
N ASP A 216 -17.49 4.09 -13.50
CA ASP A 216 -16.41 5.01 -13.85
C ASP A 216 -15.16 4.85 -12.96
N VAL A 217 -15.33 4.53 -11.68
CA VAL A 217 -14.23 4.19 -10.75
C VAL A 217 -13.53 2.91 -11.21
N VAL A 218 -14.31 1.91 -11.62
CA VAL A 218 -13.78 0.62 -12.11
C VAL A 218 -13.02 0.82 -13.42
N GLU A 219 -13.59 1.56 -14.37
CA GLU A 219 -12.99 1.87 -15.66
C GLU A 219 -11.69 2.68 -15.52
N ALA A 220 -11.67 3.68 -14.63
CA ALA A 220 -10.46 4.46 -14.36
C ALA A 220 -9.34 3.57 -13.80
N GLY A 221 -9.68 2.66 -12.87
CA GLY A 221 -8.72 1.69 -12.33
C GLY A 221 -8.14 0.76 -13.40
N TRP A 222 -8.99 0.24 -14.29
CA TRP A 222 -8.54 -0.61 -15.41
C TRP A 222 -7.70 0.14 -16.43
N SER A 223 -8.07 1.38 -16.76
CA SER A 223 -7.34 2.24 -17.69
C SER A 223 -5.92 2.54 -17.19
N LEU A 224 -5.73 2.63 -15.87
CA LEU A 224 -4.41 2.82 -15.27
C LEU A 224 -3.53 1.57 -15.36
N VAL A 225 -4.09 0.38 -15.13
CA VAL A 225 -3.30 -0.87 -15.10
C VAL A 225 -3.07 -1.47 -16.48
N GLN A 226 -3.92 -1.18 -17.46
CA GLN A 226 -3.82 -1.79 -18.80
C GLN A 226 -2.46 -1.56 -19.49
N PRO A 227 -1.88 -0.34 -19.52
CA PRO A 227 -0.56 -0.13 -20.12
C PRO A 227 0.54 -0.95 -19.44
N ILE A 228 0.43 -1.20 -18.14
CA ILE A 228 1.39 -2.03 -17.39
C ILE A 228 1.27 -3.49 -17.83
N LEU A 229 0.03 -4.00 -17.93
CA LEU A 229 -0.25 -5.34 -18.39
C LEU A 229 0.25 -5.58 -19.82
N ASP A 230 0.10 -4.60 -20.70
CA ASP A 230 0.55 -4.68 -22.09
C ASP A 230 2.08 -4.79 -22.18
N VAL A 231 2.81 -3.92 -21.46
CA VAL A 231 4.29 -3.95 -21.41
C VAL A 231 4.78 -5.25 -20.77
N TRP A 232 4.17 -5.68 -19.68
CA TRP A 232 4.55 -6.92 -18.99
C TRP A 232 4.26 -8.17 -19.82
N GLY A 233 3.21 -8.16 -20.64
CA GLY A 233 2.90 -9.22 -21.59
C GLY A 233 3.88 -9.27 -22.76
N ALA A 234 4.31 -8.11 -23.28
CA ALA A 234 5.31 -8.02 -24.34
C ALA A 234 6.73 -8.38 -23.88
N LEU A 235 7.03 -8.12 -22.61
CA LEU A 235 8.34 -8.37 -22.00
C LEU A 235 8.16 -9.32 -20.81
N PRO A 236 8.08 -10.65 -21.02
CA PRO A 236 7.94 -11.60 -19.92
C PRO A 236 9.18 -11.61 -19.00
N PRO A 237 9.00 -11.89 -17.70
CA PRO A 237 10.08 -11.89 -16.73
C PRO A 237 11.04 -13.06 -16.97
N ARG A 238 12.34 -12.81 -16.82
CA ARG A 238 13.40 -13.82 -17.00
C ARG A 238 13.98 -14.31 -15.68
N ASP A 239 13.72 -13.57 -14.63
CA ASP A 239 14.28 -13.67 -13.28
C ASP A 239 13.32 -14.36 -12.30
N PHE A 240 12.11 -14.72 -12.72
CA PHE A 240 11.16 -15.43 -11.86
C PHE A 240 11.61 -16.88 -11.58
N PRO A 241 11.50 -17.37 -10.34
CA PRO A 241 11.09 -16.63 -9.14
C PRO A 241 12.20 -15.74 -8.58
N ASN A 242 11.85 -14.52 -8.14
CA ASN A 242 12.82 -13.48 -7.76
C ASN A 242 12.69 -13.00 -6.29
N TYR A 243 11.83 -13.63 -5.48
CA TYR A 243 11.82 -13.40 -4.03
C TYR A 243 11.47 -14.68 -3.27
N PRO A 244 12.10 -14.95 -2.11
CA PRO A 244 11.77 -16.14 -1.32
C PRO A 244 10.43 -15.96 -0.60
N ALA A 245 9.62 -17.02 -0.52
CA ALA A 245 8.44 -17.03 0.35
C ALA A 245 8.83 -16.72 1.80
N GLY A 246 8.07 -15.85 2.45
CA GLY A 246 8.34 -15.33 3.80
C GLY A 246 9.19 -14.06 3.83
N SER A 247 9.55 -13.47 2.68
CA SER A 247 10.20 -12.15 2.59
C SER A 247 9.24 -11.04 2.18
N TRP A 248 9.68 -9.78 2.26
CA TRP A 248 8.89 -8.59 1.90
C TRP A 248 8.84 -8.27 0.39
N GLY A 249 9.20 -9.24 -0.46
CA GLY A 249 9.20 -9.12 -1.91
C GLY A 249 10.60 -9.05 -2.52
N PRO A 250 10.69 -8.77 -3.83
CA PRO A 250 11.95 -8.68 -4.55
C PRO A 250 12.73 -7.41 -4.20
N ALA A 251 14.06 -7.45 -4.33
CA ALA A 251 14.95 -6.34 -3.95
C ALA A 251 14.66 -5.06 -4.77
N GLU A 252 14.24 -5.23 -6.01
CA GLU A 252 13.82 -4.16 -6.93
C GLU A 252 12.68 -3.31 -6.34
N ALA A 253 11.83 -3.89 -5.48
CA ALA A 253 10.77 -3.17 -4.80
C ALA A 253 11.33 -2.19 -3.74
N ASP A 254 12.42 -2.53 -3.06
CA ASP A 254 13.11 -1.63 -2.14
C ASP A 254 13.86 -0.55 -2.93
N GLU A 255 14.51 -0.91 -4.04
CA GLU A 255 15.20 0.03 -4.93
C GLU A 255 14.27 1.11 -5.48
N LEU A 256 13.01 0.76 -5.78
CA LEU A 256 11.98 1.70 -6.24
C LEU A 256 11.84 2.91 -5.30
N LEU A 257 11.96 2.71 -3.98
CA LEU A 257 11.88 3.77 -2.98
C LEU A 257 13.26 4.38 -2.69
N HIS A 258 14.32 3.57 -2.66
CA HIS A 258 15.68 4.03 -2.36
C HIS A 258 16.19 5.07 -3.36
N ARG A 259 15.77 5.00 -4.64
CA ARG A 259 16.10 6.02 -5.65
C ARG A 259 15.69 7.44 -5.24
N GLU A 260 14.72 7.58 -4.35
CA GLU A 260 14.28 8.86 -3.78
C GLU A 260 14.61 9.03 -2.29
N GLY A 261 15.51 8.21 -1.76
CA GLY A 261 15.91 8.24 -0.34
C GLY A 261 14.80 7.79 0.62
N ARG A 262 13.87 6.96 0.15
CA ARG A 262 12.75 6.40 0.94
C ARG A 262 12.96 4.91 1.17
N HIS A 263 12.26 4.35 2.14
CA HIS A 263 12.23 2.91 2.40
C HIS A 263 10.80 2.47 2.73
N TRP A 264 10.48 1.21 2.46
CA TRP A 264 9.21 0.66 2.90
C TRP A 264 9.16 0.57 4.41
N ARG A 265 8.00 0.86 4.98
CA ARG A 265 7.70 0.48 6.36
C ARG A 265 7.57 -1.05 6.45
N THR A 266 8.12 -1.65 7.50
CA THR A 266 7.84 -3.04 7.87
C THR A 266 6.44 -3.11 8.49
N CYS A 267 5.49 -3.79 7.83
CA CYS A 267 4.14 -3.95 8.39
C CYS A 267 4.18 -4.82 9.64
N GLY A 268 3.26 -4.59 10.58
CA GLY A 268 3.21 -5.32 11.85
C GLY A 268 4.34 -5.01 12.84
N ALA A 269 5.26 -4.10 12.52
CA ALA A 269 6.18 -3.55 13.52
C ALA A 269 5.38 -2.63 14.46
N SER A 270 4.97 -3.15 15.62
CA SER A 270 4.63 -2.32 16.77
C SER A 270 5.92 -1.71 17.30
N GLY A 271 5.96 -0.37 17.40
CA GLY A 271 7.09 0.34 18.02
C GLY A 271 7.30 -0.04 19.48
#